data_AF-A0A8S9XTL0-F1
#
_entry.id   AF-A0A8S9XTL0-F1
#
_cell.length_a   1.000
_cell.length_b   1.000
_cell.length_c   1.000
_cell.angle_alpha   90.00
_cell.angle_beta   90.00
_cell.angle_gamma   90.00
#
_symmetry.space_group_name_H-M   'P 1'
#
loop_
_entity.id
_entity.type
_entity.pdbx_description
1 polymer ?
#
loop_
_entity_poly.entity_id
_entity_poly.type
_entity_poly.pdbx_seq_one_letter_code
_entity_poly.pdbx_strand_id
1 'polypeptide(L)'
;MKLKSKGTKKTHLYQISYLGGKLSLEQPINATGKELFMEVCACLGITEYWYFGLQYESTKRHPMWIRPNTKVYPLVCKVAAPLFFLVKYYPEEIGRVQEDVTLALIYKQCKISIVTGAVAAPPETSLLLASYILQAEQGESSSVDYSKIVISDFLPPTVLEMRTMSHQKWIESLKSWHRQHRGMDTKDSHLEFMRLAQYLGMYGVSYFPTKFQGVPVWLGVHPKGINIYEDNLFVPKISLKWIFIRMIHYSCRKFIIKTMLTQIMEYSFYMKSLRLTRQVFEFAVGYHHLYLRTRSSAAHEVYFSTSTKGNDEKFNEITEHVCKNDTFLKVKPERKLSRRFATKHDLPDVKEEEENLIKQ
;
A
#
# COMPACT_ATOMS: atom_id res chain seq x y z
N MET A 1 31.40 32.13 -34.43
CA MET A 1 30.61 31.34 -33.45
C MET A 1 29.16 31.31 -33.90
N LYS A 2 28.66 30.18 -34.43
CA LYS A 2 27.23 30.01 -34.72
C LYS A 2 26.52 29.59 -33.44
N LEU A 3 25.68 30.48 -32.88
CA LEU A 3 24.71 30.09 -31.86
C LEU A 3 23.81 29.00 -32.44
N LYS A 4 23.92 27.77 -31.94
CA LYS A 4 22.93 26.71 -32.18
C LYS A 4 21.62 27.21 -31.59
N SER A 5 20.64 27.53 -32.45
CA SER A 5 19.27 27.69 -31.99
C SER A 5 18.83 26.38 -31.33
N LYS A 6 18.49 26.44 -30.05
CA LYS A 6 17.82 25.32 -29.38
C LYS A 6 16.46 25.20 -30.04
N GLY A 7 16.32 24.28 -31.00
CA GLY A 7 15.04 23.97 -31.61
C GLY A 7 14.00 23.72 -30.52
N THR A 8 12.85 24.38 -30.64
CA THR A 8 11.69 24.22 -29.76
C THR A 8 11.35 22.73 -29.70
N LYS A 9 11.54 22.12 -28.51
CA LYS A 9 11.20 20.71 -28.32
C LYS A 9 9.70 20.56 -28.58
N LYS A 10 9.33 19.66 -29.49
CA LYS A 10 7.92 19.35 -29.76
C LYS A 10 7.25 18.89 -28.46
N THR A 11 6.22 19.59 -28.05
CA THR A 11 5.41 19.31 -26.85
C THR A 11 4.11 18.62 -27.22
N HIS A 12 3.45 18.04 -26.22
CA HIS A 12 2.11 17.50 -26.33
C HIS A 12 1.37 17.67 -25.01
N LEU A 13 0.04 17.79 -25.08
CA LEU A 13 -0.83 17.91 -23.92
C LEU A 13 -1.21 16.52 -23.41
N TYR A 14 -0.75 16.17 -22.20
CA TYR A 14 -1.09 14.93 -21.53
C TYR A 14 -2.34 15.14 -20.68
N GLN A 15 -3.31 14.24 -20.82
CA GLN A 15 -4.54 14.20 -20.01
C GLN A 15 -4.40 13.09 -18.96
N ILE A 16 -4.27 13.48 -17.69
CA ILE A 16 -4.08 12.56 -16.57
C ILE A 16 -5.33 12.59 -15.69
N SER A 17 -5.98 11.44 -15.52
CA SER A 17 -7.07 11.29 -14.57
C SER A 17 -6.53 10.87 -13.20
N TYR A 18 -7.03 11.45 -12.12
CA TYR A 18 -6.67 11.06 -10.76
C TYR A 18 -7.91 11.06 -9.87
N LEU A 19 -7.80 10.56 -8.65
CA LEU A 19 -8.95 10.36 -7.76
C LEU A 19 -9.62 11.67 -7.28
N GLY A 20 -9.04 12.83 -7.58
CA GLY A 20 -9.63 14.14 -7.33
C GLY A 20 -10.11 14.89 -8.58
N GLY A 21 -9.93 14.33 -9.78
CA GLY A 21 -10.32 15.01 -11.02
C GLY A 21 -9.44 14.68 -12.22
N LYS A 22 -9.20 15.67 -13.08
CA LYS A 22 -8.35 15.56 -14.27
C LYS A 22 -7.32 16.67 -14.26
N LEU A 23 -6.12 16.36 -14.72
CA LEU A 23 -5.00 17.28 -14.86
C LEU A 23 -4.53 17.27 -16.32
N SER A 24 -4.31 18.47 -16.87
CA SER A 24 -3.79 18.67 -18.21
C SER A 24 -2.38 19.25 -18.12
N LEU A 25 -1.36 18.54 -18.61
CA LEU A 25 0.04 19.00 -18.55
C LEU A 25 0.66 19.02 -19.93
N GLU A 26 1.25 20.14 -20.32
CA GLU A 26 2.05 20.23 -21.54
C GLU A 26 3.48 19.78 -21.25
N GLN A 27 3.93 18.70 -21.91
CA GLN A 27 5.26 18.13 -21.71
C GLN A 27 5.92 17.77 -23.05
N PRO A 28 7.26 17.71 -23.12
CA PRO A 28 7.96 17.28 -24.32
C PRO A 28 7.53 15.86 -24.75
N ILE A 29 7.43 15.58 -26.04
CA ILE A 29 7.07 14.24 -26.54
C ILE A 29 8.06 13.14 -26.13
N ASN A 30 9.28 13.53 -25.77
CA ASN A 30 10.32 12.63 -25.28
C ASN A 30 10.34 12.50 -23.76
N ALA A 31 9.37 13.11 -23.05
CA ALA A 31 9.24 13.02 -21.61
C ALA A 31 9.18 11.56 -21.15
N THR A 32 10.00 11.27 -20.17
CA THR A 32 10.07 10.00 -19.46
C THR A 32 8.94 9.90 -18.43
N GLY A 33 8.65 8.68 -17.99
CA GLY A 33 7.71 8.43 -16.92
C GLY A 33 8.07 9.18 -15.64
N LYS A 34 9.37 9.30 -15.31
CA LYS A 34 9.87 10.06 -14.15
C LYS A 34 9.51 11.55 -14.28
N GLU A 35 9.85 12.17 -15.40
CA GLU A 35 9.61 13.60 -15.61
C GLU A 35 8.11 13.93 -15.52
N LEU A 36 7.26 13.18 -16.25
CA LEU A 36 5.81 13.41 -16.19
C LEU A 36 5.24 13.14 -14.79
N PHE A 37 5.70 12.08 -14.12
CA PHE A 37 5.24 11.74 -12.77
C PHE A 37 5.59 12.83 -11.75
N MET A 38 6.84 13.34 -11.78
CA MET A 38 7.27 14.39 -10.88
C MET A 38 6.50 15.69 -11.12
N GLU A 39 6.19 16.02 -12.38
CA GLU A 39 5.36 17.18 -12.70
C GLU A 39 3.94 17.03 -12.12
N VAL A 40 3.33 15.85 -12.28
CA VAL A 40 2.01 15.57 -11.67
C VAL A 40 2.05 15.73 -10.15
N CYS A 41 3.08 15.19 -9.49
CA CYS A 41 3.26 15.37 -8.05
C CYS A 41 3.40 16.85 -7.67
N ALA A 42 4.20 17.63 -8.41
CA ALA A 42 4.38 19.05 -8.15
C ALA A 42 3.07 19.84 -8.30
N CYS A 43 2.29 19.58 -9.35
CA CYS A 43 1.00 20.23 -9.56
C CYS A 43 -0.04 19.88 -8.48
N LEU A 44 0.02 18.66 -7.95
CA LEU A 44 -0.87 18.21 -6.88
C LEU A 44 -0.35 18.56 -5.47
N GLY A 45 0.85 19.13 -5.35
CA GLY A 45 1.48 19.44 -4.06
C GLY A 45 2.04 18.23 -3.29
N ILE A 46 2.15 17.07 -3.95
CA ILE A 46 2.50 15.80 -3.30
C ILE A 46 4.01 15.68 -3.08
N THR A 47 4.41 15.58 -1.82
CA THR A 47 5.78 15.31 -1.40
C THR A 47 6.00 13.83 -1.08
N GLU A 48 4.97 13.14 -0.60
CA GLU A 48 4.99 11.69 -0.30
C GLU A 48 4.77 10.82 -1.55
N TYR A 49 5.47 11.14 -2.64
CA TYR A 49 5.23 10.56 -3.97
C TYR A 49 5.47 9.04 -4.04
N TRP A 50 6.17 8.44 -3.07
CA TRP A 50 6.51 7.01 -3.06
C TRP A 50 5.31 6.06 -2.97
N TYR A 51 4.12 6.55 -2.62
CA TYR A 51 2.88 5.76 -2.64
C TYR A 51 2.24 5.66 -4.03
N PHE A 52 2.62 6.53 -4.96
CA PHE A 52 1.88 6.73 -6.21
C PHE A 52 2.62 6.20 -7.44
N GLY A 53 1.90 6.13 -8.56
CA GLY A 53 2.47 5.85 -9.86
C GLY A 53 1.55 6.29 -11.00
N LEU A 54 2.10 6.30 -12.21
CA LEU A 54 1.32 6.46 -13.43
C LEU A 54 0.92 5.10 -13.99
N GLN A 55 -0.35 4.92 -14.29
CA GLN A 55 -0.91 3.73 -14.92
C GLN A 55 -1.58 4.11 -16.23
N TYR A 56 -1.40 3.32 -17.28
CA TYR A 56 -2.15 3.47 -18.53
C TYR A 56 -2.87 2.19 -18.88
N GLU A 57 -4.00 2.30 -19.58
CA GLU A 57 -4.66 1.14 -20.16
C GLU A 57 -4.01 0.79 -21.49
N SER A 58 -3.33 -0.36 -21.55
CA SER A 58 -2.76 -0.86 -22.80
C SER A 58 -3.87 -1.18 -23.82
N THR A 59 -3.52 -1.29 -25.10
CA THR A 59 -4.46 -1.69 -26.18
C THR A 59 -5.20 -3.00 -25.93
N LYS A 60 -4.65 -3.87 -25.07
CA LYS A 60 -5.29 -5.11 -24.60
C LYS A 60 -6.21 -4.92 -23.37
N ARG A 61 -6.59 -3.69 -23.03
CA ARG A 61 -7.34 -3.28 -21.83
C ARG A 61 -6.76 -3.83 -20.52
N HIS A 62 -5.44 -3.98 -20.47
CA HIS A 62 -4.75 -4.40 -19.26
C HIS A 62 -4.03 -3.18 -18.65
N PRO A 63 -4.29 -2.87 -17.37
CA PRO A 63 -3.64 -1.75 -16.70
C PRO A 63 -2.14 -2.01 -16.56
N MET A 64 -1.34 -1.02 -16.91
CA MET A 64 0.13 -1.11 -16.89
C MET A 64 0.74 0.11 -16.24
N TRP A 65 1.61 -0.12 -15.25
CA TRP A 65 2.38 0.95 -14.63
C TRP A 65 3.50 1.43 -15.56
N ILE A 66 3.63 2.74 -15.70
CA ILE A 66 4.70 3.37 -16.45
C ILE A 66 5.99 3.26 -15.64
N ARG A 67 7.05 2.79 -16.30
CA ARG A 67 8.39 2.77 -15.69
C ARG A 67 9.03 4.15 -15.76
N PRO A 68 9.81 4.56 -14.74
CA PRO A 68 10.44 5.88 -14.70
C PRO A 68 11.20 6.25 -15.99
N ASN A 69 11.98 5.32 -16.54
CA ASN A 69 12.85 5.59 -17.70
C ASN A 69 12.17 5.35 -19.06
N THR A 70 10.88 5.06 -19.09
CA THR A 70 10.15 4.80 -20.34
C THR A 70 9.49 6.08 -20.86
N LYS A 71 9.58 6.33 -22.18
CA LYS A 71 8.90 7.46 -22.83
C LYS A 71 7.40 7.29 -22.75
N VAL A 72 6.67 8.33 -22.34
CA VAL A 72 5.22 8.25 -22.13
C VAL A 72 4.42 8.40 -23.42
N TYR A 73 4.85 9.30 -24.31
CA TYR A 73 4.12 9.64 -25.54
C TYR A 73 3.72 8.43 -26.40
N PRO A 74 4.60 7.43 -26.67
CA PRO A 74 4.24 6.28 -27.49
C PRO A 74 3.22 5.34 -26.83
N LEU A 75 3.16 5.33 -25.50
CA LEU A 75 2.28 4.45 -24.72
C LEU A 75 0.88 5.02 -24.55
N VAL A 76 0.79 6.34 -24.50
CA VAL A 76 -0.43 7.08 -24.14
C VAL A 76 -0.95 7.85 -25.35
N CYS A 77 -0.25 8.92 -25.74
CA CYS A 77 -0.73 9.87 -26.73
C CYS A 77 -0.85 9.28 -28.14
N LYS A 78 0.14 8.50 -28.57
CA LYS A 78 0.15 7.90 -29.93
C LYS A 78 -1.02 6.94 -30.17
N VAL A 79 -1.51 6.30 -29.11
CA VAL A 79 -2.57 5.28 -29.16
C VAL A 79 -3.86 5.72 -28.46
N ALA A 80 -3.94 7.00 -28.05
CA ALA A 80 -5.04 7.57 -27.27
C ALA A 80 -5.43 6.73 -26.04
N ALA A 81 -4.45 6.14 -25.35
CA ALA A 81 -4.72 5.34 -24.16
C ALA A 81 -5.02 6.24 -22.95
N PRO A 82 -6.00 5.88 -22.10
CA PRO A 82 -6.22 6.54 -20.83
C PRO A 82 -4.98 6.49 -19.93
N LEU A 83 -4.68 7.61 -19.27
CA LEU A 83 -3.57 7.76 -18.32
C LEU A 83 -4.11 8.18 -16.95
N PHE A 84 -3.66 7.47 -15.91
CA PHE A 84 -4.12 7.63 -14.54
C PHE A 84 -2.96 7.87 -13.58
N PHE A 85 -3.18 8.71 -12.58
CA PHE A 85 -2.32 8.84 -11.40
C PHE A 85 -3.03 8.17 -10.22
N LEU A 86 -2.44 7.07 -9.73
CA LEU A 86 -3.07 6.16 -8.77
C LEU A 86 -2.10 5.77 -7.66
N VAL A 87 -2.65 5.31 -6.54
CA VAL A 87 -1.89 4.69 -5.45
C VAL A 87 -1.38 3.34 -5.94
N LYS A 88 -0.06 3.18 -5.97
CA LYS A 88 0.64 1.98 -6.39
C LYS A 88 1.07 1.12 -5.20
N TYR A 89 1.51 1.77 -4.12
CA TYR A 89 1.96 1.12 -2.89
C TYR A 89 1.16 1.68 -1.73
N TYR A 90 0.54 0.79 -0.95
CA TYR A 90 -0.17 1.19 0.26
C TYR A 90 0.79 1.27 1.47
N PRO A 91 0.57 2.18 2.43
CA PRO A 91 1.35 2.23 3.65
C PRO A 91 1.12 0.98 4.52
N GLU A 92 2.17 0.53 5.20
CA GLU A 92 2.10 -0.55 6.22
C GLU A 92 1.28 -0.09 7.43
N GLU A 93 1.46 1.17 7.82
CA GLU A 93 0.76 1.85 8.92
C GLU A 93 0.32 3.22 8.42
N ILE A 94 -1.00 3.48 8.43
CA ILE A 94 -1.52 4.76 7.91
C ILE A 94 -1.05 5.96 8.71
N GLY A 95 -0.81 5.82 10.02
CA GLY A 95 -0.36 6.92 10.89
C GLY A 95 1.01 7.49 10.50
N ARG A 96 1.74 6.87 9.58
CA ARG A 96 3.00 7.40 9.04
C ARG A 96 2.79 8.37 7.89
N VAL A 97 1.65 8.35 7.23
CA VAL A 97 1.30 9.33 6.19
C VAL A 97 1.07 10.67 6.86
N GLN A 98 1.89 11.66 6.51
CA GLN A 98 1.86 12.99 7.15
C GLN A 98 1.06 14.00 6.34
N GLU A 99 1.03 13.85 5.02
CA GLU A 99 0.46 14.83 4.12
C GLU A 99 -1.03 14.57 3.88
N ASP A 100 -1.86 15.59 4.11
CA ASP A 100 -3.32 15.49 4.01
C ASP A 100 -3.79 15.13 2.58
N VAL A 101 -3.12 15.66 1.56
CA VAL A 101 -3.40 15.34 0.16
C VAL A 101 -3.09 13.87 -0.13
N THR A 102 -1.98 13.35 0.39
CA THR A 102 -1.59 11.94 0.26
C THR A 102 -2.60 11.03 0.95
N LEU A 103 -2.98 11.34 2.20
CA LEU A 103 -4.00 10.60 2.94
C LEU A 103 -5.33 10.59 2.18
N ALA A 104 -5.78 11.73 1.68
CA ALA A 104 -7.03 11.85 0.94
C ALA A 104 -7.04 11.00 -0.33
N LEU A 105 -5.94 10.95 -1.10
CA LEU A 105 -5.85 10.14 -2.31
C LEU A 105 -5.80 8.63 -1.99
N ILE A 106 -5.08 8.24 -0.94
CA ILE A 106 -5.04 6.85 -0.46
C ILE A 106 -6.44 6.40 -0.01
N TYR A 107 -7.10 7.22 0.80
CA TYR A 107 -8.48 7.00 1.23
C TYR A 107 -9.43 6.82 0.05
N LYS A 108 -9.40 7.75 -0.92
CA LYS A 108 -10.30 7.68 -2.08
C LYS A 108 -10.14 6.40 -2.88
N GLN A 109 -8.91 5.92 -3.10
CA GLN A 109 -8.69 4.67 -3.83
C GLN A 109 -9.17 3.46 -3.03
N CYS A 110 -8.89 3.44 -1.73
CA CYS A 110 -9.28 2.36 -0.84
C CYS A 110 -10.82 2.28 -0.73
N LYS A 111 -11.49 3.43 -0.56
CA LYS A 111 -12.94 3.55 -0.59
C LYS A 111 -13.54 2.92 -1.84
N ILE A 112 -13.07 3.31 -3.03
CA ILE A 112 -13.56 2.73 -4.30
C ILE A 112 -13.36 1.21 -4.29
N SER A 113 -12.21 0.72 -3.83
CA SER A 113 -11.92 -0.71 -3.81
C SER A 113 -12.83 -1.49 -2.86
N ILE A 114 -13.23 -0.89 -1.72
CA ILE A 114 -14.13 -1.52 -0.76
C ILE A 114 -15.58 -1.46 -1.26
N VAL A 115 -16.06 -0.29 -1.71
CA VAL A 115 -17.44 -0.11 -2.21
C VAL A 115 -17.71 -0.94 -3.47
N THR A 116 -16.72 -1.10 -4.35
CA THR A 116 -16.87 -1.97 -5.54
C THR A 116 -16.76 -3.46 -5.22
N GLY A 117 -16.40 -3.84 -3.98
CA GLY A 117 -16.18 -5.22 -3.57
C GLY A 117 -14.84 -5.83 -4.00
N ALA A 118 -13.93 -5.03 -4.57
CA ALA A 118 -12.58 -5.49 -4.91
C ALA A 118 -11.74 -5.84 -3.67
N VAL A 119 -12.00 -5.18 -2.55
CA VAL A 119 -11.48 -5.51 -1.21
C VAL A 119 -12.65 -5.98 -0.36
N ALA A 120 -12.65 -7.26 0.01
CA ALA A 120 -13.68 -7.82 0.87
C ALA A 120 -13.55 -7.31 2.31
N ALA A 121 -14.68 -6.91 2.89
CA ALA A 121 -14.81 -6.54 4.29
C ALA A 121 -16.03 -7.24 4.91
N PRO A 122 -15.96 -7.64 6.19
CA PRO A 122 -17.13 -8.15 6.92
C PRO A 122 -18.29 -7.13 6.93
N PRO A 123 -19.55 -7.56 7.05
CA PRO A 123 -20.71 -6.66 7.08
C PRO A 123 -20.61 -5.56 8.14
N GLU A 124 -20.19 -5.92 9.37
CA GLU A 124 -20.06 -5.00 10.49
C GLU A 124 -18.97 -3.96 10.24
N THR A 125 -17.84 -4.40 9.70
CA THR A 125 -16.74 -3.50 9.31
C THR A 125 -17.14 -2.60 8.15
N SER A 126 -17.86 -3.13 7.16
CA SER A 126 -18.35 -2.36 6.02
C SER A 126 -19.30 -1.25 6.46
N LEU A 127 -20.18 -1.53 7.43
CA LEU A 127 -21.08 -0.53 8.00
C LEU A 127 -20.34 0.59 8.73
N LEU A 128 -19.33 0.23 9.54
CA LEU A 128 -18.50 1.21 10.23
C LEU A 128 -17.71 2.06 9.23
N LEU A 129 -17.11 1.44 8.20
CA LEU A 129 -16.43 2.16 7.12
C LEU A 129 -17.37 3.10 6.37
N ALA A 130 -18.59 2.66 6.06
CA ALA A 130 -19.63 3.47 5.45
C ALA A 130 -19.97 4.70 6.28
N SER A 131 -20.00 4.58 7.62
CA SER A 131 -20.26 5.73 8.50
C SER A 131 -19.16 6.79 8.45
N TYR A 132 -17.89 6.39 8.30
CA TYR A 132 -16.78 7.33 8.08
C TYR A 132 -16.82 7.98 6.69
N ILE A 133 -17.24 7.25 5.66
CA ILE A 133 -17.47 7.83 4.33
C ILE A 133 -18.57 8.89 4.41
N LEU A 134 -19.67 8.59 5.10
CA LEU A 134 -20.78 9.51 5.26
C LEU A 134 -20.37 10.79 6.01
N GLN A 135 -19.63 10.66 7.12
CA GLN A 135 -19.08 11.81 7.85
C GLN A 135 -18.15 12.65 6.97
N ALA A 136 -17.25 12.00 6.20
CA ALA A 136 -16.30 12.69 5.34
C ALA A 136 -16.98 13.49 4.20
N GLU A 137 -18.08 12.97 3.64
CA GLU A 137 -18.74 13.55 2.47
C GLU A 137 -19.93 14.45 2.80
N GLN A 138 -20.70 14.14 3.84
CA GLN A 138 -21.95 14.83 4.19
C GLN A 138 -21.86 15.63 5.49
N GLY A 139 -20.76 15.51 6.22
CA GLY A 139 -20.56 16.19 7.52
C GLY A 139 -21.46 15.63 8.61
N GLU A 140 -21.78 16.45 9.61
CA GLU A 140 -22.45 16.03 10.84
C GLU A 140 -23.78 15.28 10.64
N SER A 141 -23.98 14.22 11.42
CA SER A 141 -25.23 13.43 11.42
C SER A 141 -26.52 14.25 11.56
N SER A 142 -26.48 15.36 12.30
CA SER A 142 -27.64 16.23 12.50
C SER A 142 -28.09 17.00 11.25
N SER A 143 -27.18 17.24 10.29
CA SER A 143 -27.46 17.94 9.03
C SER A 143 -27.80 17.01 7.86
N VAL A 144 -27.64 15.69 8.02
CA VAL A 144 -27.85 14.73 6.94
C VAL A 144 -29.31 14.29 6.82
N ASP A 145 -29.86 14.44 5.61
CA ASP A 145 -31.14 13.85 5.23
C ASP A 145 -30.96 12.39 4.78
N TYR A 146 -31.07 11.47 5.74
CA TYR A 146 -30.90 10.04 5.52
C TYR A 146 -31.90 9.43 4.53
N SER A 147 -33.01 10.09 4.22
CA SER A 147 -34.00 9.59 3.25
C SER A 147 -33.48 9.63 1.81
N LYS A 148 -32.47 10.47 1.55
CA LYS A 148 -31.84 10.64 0.23
C LYS A 148 -30.56 9.82 0.05
N ILE A 149 -30.14 9.09 1.09
CA ILE A 149 -28.92 8.30 1.06
C ILE A 149 -29.14 7.03 0.24
N VAL A 150 -28.32 6.87 -0.80
CA VAL A 150 -28.26 5.67 -1.63
C VAL A 150 -27.21 4.74 -1.03
N ILE A 151 -27.65 3.69 -0.32
CA ILE A 151 -26.75 2.82 0.46
C ILE A 151 -25.68 2.13 -0.41
N SER A 152 -25.99 1.84 -1.67
CA SER A 152 -25.04 1.21 -2.61
C SER A 152 -23.81 2.07 -2.93
N ASP A 153 -23.84 3.36 -2.62
CA ASP A 153 -22.69 4.25 -2.80
C ASP A 153 -21.66 4.10 -1.65
N PHE A 154 -22.07 3.45 -0.55
CA PHE A 154 -21.28 3.32 0.68
C PHE A 154 -20.97 1.87 1.05
N LEU A 155 -21.82 0.92 0.64
CA LEU A 155 -21.67 -0.51 0.96
C LEU A 155 -21.45 -1.36 -0.30
N PRO A 156 -20.59 -2.39 -0.21
CA PRO A 156 -20.38 -3.30 -1.33
C PRO A 156 -21.63 -4.13 -1.65
N PRO A 157 -21.88 -4.44 -2.93
CA PRO A 157 -23.00 -5.28 -3.37
C PRO A 157 -23.08 -6.61 -2.63
N THR A 158 -21.93 -7.24 -2.39
CA THR A 158 -21.84 -8.52 -1.68
C THR A 158 -22.41 -8.47 -0.26
N VAL A 159 -22.29 -7.34 0.44
CA VAL A 159 -22.84 -7.17 1.80
C VAL A 159 -24.35 -6.91 1.73
N LEU A 160 -24.80 -6.13 0.75
CA LEU A 160 -26.23 -5.88 0.52
C LEU A 160 -26.99 -7.16 0.14
N GLU A 161 -26.35 -8.05 -0.61
CA GLU A 161 -26.90 -9.32 -1.06
C GLU A 161 -27.01 -10.38 0.04
N MET A 162 -26.28 -10.27 1.16
CA MET A 162 -26.36 -11.23 2.27
C MET A 162 -27.73 -11.25 2.96
N ARG A 163 -28.63 -10.30 2.65
CA ARG A 163 -30.00 -10.17 3.20
C ARG A 163 -30.07 -10.31 4.72
N THR A 164 -29.02 -9.92 5.43
CA THR A 164 -28.97 -9.96 6.90
C THR A 164 -29.94 -8.96 7.54
N MET A 165 -30.32 -7.91 6.80
CA MET A 165 -31.17 -6.83 7.26
C MET A 165 -32.02 -6.23 6.13
N SER A 166 -33.16 -5.63 6.47
CA SER A 166 -33.94 -4.81 5.55
C SER A 166 -33.20 -3.50 5.22
N HIS A 167 -33.51 -2.88 4.08
CA HIS A 167 -32.94 -1.60 3.68
C HIS A 167 -33.07 -0.52 4.77
N GLN A 168 -34.25 -0.45 5.41
CA GLN A 168 -34.51 0.49 6.50
C GLN A 168 -33.56 0.30 7.69
N LYS A 169 -33.32 -0.97 8.07
CA LYS A 169 -32.46 -1.32 9.20
C LYS A 169 -30.99 -1.03 8.91
N TRP A 170 -30.55 -1.14 7.64
CA TRP A 170 -29.23 -0.67 7.23
C TRP A 170 -29.06 0.84 7.43
N ILE A 171 -30.04 1.65 7.01
CA ILE A 171 -30.01 3.10 7.20
C ILE A 171 -29.98 3.46 8.69
N GLU A 172 -30.82 2.83 9.50
CA GLU A 172 -30.86 3.07 10.94
C GLU A 172 -29.53 2.73 11.62
N SER A 173 -28.91 1.61 11.23
CA SER A 173 -27.62 1.19 11.77
C SER A 173 -26.50 2.12 11.33
N LEU A 174 -26.48 2.54 10.06
CA LEU A 174 -25.54 3.53 9.54
C LEU A 174 -25.69 4.88 10.25
N LYS A 175 -26.93 5.32 10.49
CA LYS A 175 -27.26 6.53 11.24
C LYS A 175 -26.77 6.45 12.68
N SER A 176 -26.92 5.30 13.34
CA SER A 176 -26.43 5.07 14.69
C SER A 176 -24.91 5.24 14.79
N TRP A 177 -24.16 4.64 13.86
CA TRP A 177 -22.70 4.81 13.79
C TRP A 177 -22.30 6.25 13.45
N HIS A 178 -22.97 6.88 12.47
CA HIS A 178 -22.66 8.25 12.07
C HIS A 178 -22.79 9.25 13.22
N ARG A 179 -23.77 9.07 14.13
CA ARG A 179 -23.92 9.93 15.32
C ARG A 179 -22.73 9.87 16.27
N GLN A 180 -21.95 8.78 16.27
CA GLN A 180 -20.78 8.63 17.13
C GLN A 180 -19.58 9.46 16.64
N HIS A 181 -19.61 9.91 15.39
CA HIS A 181 -18.52 10.68 14.77
C HIS A 181 -18.67 12.20 14.92
N ARG A 182 -19.54 12.64 15.84
CA ARG A 182 -19.79 14.07 16.08
C ARG A 182 -18.51 14.83 16.38
N GLY A 183 -18.29 15.92 15.65
CA GLY A 183 -17.10 16.77 15.77
C GLY A 183 -15.87 16.24 15.03
N MET A 184 -15.98 15.13 14.31
CA MET A 184 -14.90 14.60 13.48
C MET A 184 -14.85 15.35 12.15
N ASP A 185 -13.69 15.89 11.80
CA ASP A 185 -13.51 16.55 10.51
C ASP A 185 -13.30 15.53 9.37
N THR A 186 -13.25 16.02 8.13
CA THR A 186 -13.04 15.17 6.94
C THR A 186 -11.70 14.43 6.97
N LYS A 187 -10.65 15.05 7.52
CA LYS A 187 -9.30 14.46 7.56
C LYS A 187 -9.25 13.31 8.57
N ASP A 188 -9.79 13.52 9.76
CA ASP A 188 -9.89 12.51 10.81
C ASP A 188 -10.79 11.36 10.34
N SER A 189 -11.86 11.66 9.62
CA SER A 189 -12.72 10.64 8.99
C SER A 189 -11.93 9.78 7.99
N HIS A 190 -11.09 10.39 7.14
CA HIS A 190 -10.20 9.64 6.24
C HIS A 190 -9.19 8.78 7.02
N LEU A 191 -8.60 9.32 8.08
CA LEU A 191 -7.60 8.64 8.88
C LEU A 191 -8.18 7.43 9.61
N GLU A 192 -9.33 7.57 10.29
CA GLU A 192 -10.00 6.48 10.99
C GLU A 192 -10.51 5.40 10.05
N PHE A 193 -11.07 5.79 8.90
CA PHE A 193 -11.42 4.84 7.84
C PHE A 193 -10.21 3.97 7.47
N MET A 194 -9.06 4.60 7.22
CA MET A 194 -7.85 3.90 6.81
C MET A 194 -7.22 3.09 7.94
N ARG A 195 -7.36 3.53 9.21
CA ARG A 195 -6.92 2.78 10.40
C ARG A 195 -7.63 1.43 10.51
N LEU A 196 -8.88 1.34 10.07
CA LEU A 196 -9.61 0.08 9.97
C LEU A 196 -9.26 -0.67 8.69
N ALA A 197 -9.27 0.01 7.54
CA ALA A 197 -9.06 -0.62 6.24
C ALA A 197 -7.70 -1.35 6.12
N GLN A 198 -6.64 -0.84 6.77
CA GLN A 198 -5.30 -1.46 6.77
C GLN A 198 -5.23 -2.87 7.38
N TYR A 199 -6.29 -3.31 8.08
CA TYR A 199 -6.39 -4.65 8.67
C TYR A 199 -7.22 -5.62 7.81
N LEU A 200 -7.84 -5.16 6.73
CA LEU A 200 -8.56 -6.03 5.81
C LEU A 200 -7.59 -6.96 5.08
N GLY A 201 -7.96 -8.23 4.90
CA GLY A 201 -7.08 -9.26 4.35
C GLY A 201 -6.59 -9.00 2.91
N MET A 202 -7.34 -8.20 2.14
CA MET A 202 -7.02 -7.83 0.76
C MET A 202 -6.44 -6.41 0.62
N TYR A 203 -6.19 -5.72 1.74
CA TYR A 203 -5.66 -4.35 1.75
C TYR A 203 -4.29 -4.26 1.09
N GLY A 204 -4.19 -3.48 0.02
CA GLY A 204 -2.95 -3.24 -0.72
C GLY A 204 -2.33 -4.49 -1.35
N VAL A 205 -3.06 -5.61 -1.44
CA VAL A 205 -2.54 -6.87 -1.96
C VAL A 205 -2.60 -6.87 -3.49
N SER A 206 -1.45 -7.08 -4.12
CA SER A 206 -1.35 -7.34 -5.56
C SER A 206 -1.21 -8.85 -5.80
N TYR A 207 -2.23 -9.46 -6.39
CA TYR A 207 -2.29 -10.90 -6.64
C TYR A 207 -1.70 -11.29 -7.99
N PHE A 208 -0.87 -12.33 -8.00
CA PHE A 208 -0.21 -12.85 -9.18
C PHE A 208 -0.38 -14.37 -9.28
N PRO A 209 -0.97 -14.91 -10.36
CA PRO A 209 -1.12 -16.36 -10.51
C PRO A 209 0.24 -16.99 -10.85
N THR A 210 0.59 -18.06 -10.14
CA THR A 210 1.89 -18.73 -10.29
C THR A 210 1.80 -20.22 -9.94
N LYS A 211 2.93 -20.93 -10.01
CA LYS A 211 3.06 -22.30 -9.51
C LYS A 211 4.16 -22.37 -8.45
N PHE A 212 3.86 -23.00 -7.32
CA PHE A 212 4.82 -23.34 -6.27
C PHE A 212 4.92 -24.86 -6.18
N GLN A 213 6.12 -25.41 -6.35
CA GLN A 213 6.35 -26.87 -6.35
C GLN A 213 5.41 -27.66 -7.31
N GLY A 214 5.02 -27.04 -8.43
CA GLY A 214 4.10 -27.63 -9.41
C GLY A 214 2.61 -27.36 -9.15
N VAL A 215 2.24 -26.96 -7.93
CA VAL A 215 0.86 -26.64 -7.53
C VAL A 215 0.49 -25.21 -7.96
N PRO A 216 -0.65 -24.99 -8.62
CA PRO A 216 -1.16 -23.64 -8.90
C PRO A 216 -1.49 -22.89 -7.61
N VAL A 217 -0.91 -21.71 -7.44
CA VAL A 217 -1.11 -20.85 -6.27
C VAL A 217 -1.21 -19.39 -6.71
N TRP A 218 -1.68 -18.53 -5.82
CA TRP A 218 -1.60 -17.09 -5.97
C TRP A 218 -0.54 -16.50 -5.05
N LEU A 219 0.30 -15.63 -5.58
CA LEU A 219 1.28 -14.86 -4.83
C LEU A 219 0.71 -13.46 -4.60
N GLY A 220 0.52 -13.06 -3.34
CA GLY A 220 0.08 -11.72 -2.98
C GLY A 220 1.25 -10.90 -2.44
N VAL A 221 1.61 -9.82 -3.13
CA VAL A 221 2.61 -8.85 -2.64
C VAL A 221 1.88 -7.68 -1.98
N HIS A 222 2.23 -7.35 -0.74
CA HIS A 222 1.48 -6.39 0.07
C HIS A 222 2.39 -5.60 1.04
N PRO A 223 1.89 -4.56 1.74
CA PRO A 223 2.72 -3.69 2.57
C PRO A 223 3.52 -4.41 3.67
N LYS A 224 3.00 -5.52 4.21
CA LYS A 224 3.62 -6.25 5.33
C LYS A 224 4.49 -7.43 4.88
N GLY A 225 4.45 -7.81 3.61
CA GLY A 225 5.22 -8.95 3.11
C GLY A 225 4.74 -9.55 1.79
N ILE A 226 4.99 -10.86 1.65
CA ILE A 226 4.54 -11.67 0.53
C ILE A 226 3.77 -12.87 1.07
N ASN A 227 2.57 -13.08 0.56
CA ASN A 227 1.68 -14.16 0.95
C ASN A 227 1.49 -15.17 -0.20
N ILE A 228 1.25 -16.42 0.17
CA ILE A 228 0.91 -17.51 -0.76
C ILE A 228 -0.51 -17.99 -0.42
N TYR A 229 -1.35 -18.06 -1.43
CA TYR A 229 -2.75 -18.43 -1.34
C TYR A 229 -3.03 -19.63 -2.24
N GLU A 230 -3.78 -20.60 -1.75
CA GLU A 230 -4.15 -21.82 -2.49
C GLU A 230 -5.67 -21.85 -2.71
N ASP A 231 -6.45 -21.93 -1.63
CA ASP A 231 -7.89 -22.18 -1.68
C ASP A 231 -8.71 -20.91 -1.99
N ASN A 232 -8.32 -19.78 -1.42
CA ASN A 232 -9.01 -18.49 -1.58
C ASN A 232 -8.02 -17.32 -1.50
N LEU A 233 -8.43 -16.14 -1.96
CA LEU A 233 -7.58 -14.94 -1.96
C LEU A 233 -7.59 -14.16 -0.63
N PHE A 234 -8.35 -14.61 0.36
CA PHE A 234 -8.58 -13.88 1.61
C PHE A 234 -7.64 -14.35 2.73
N VAL A 235 -7.50 -15.67 2.92
CA VAL A 235 -6.68 -16.28 3.96
C VAL A 235 -5.41 -16.87 3.34
N PRO A 236 -4.22 -16.32 3.65
CA PRO A 236 -2.97 -16.87 3.15
C PRO A 236 -2.62 -18.19 3.86
N LYS A 237 -2.10 -19.17 3.11
CA LYS A 237 -1.52 -20.41 3.67
C LYS A 237 -0.16 -20.15 4.28
N ILE A 238 0.65 -19.34 3.59
CA ILE A 238 2.01 -18.98 4.01
C ILE A 238 2.15 -17.47 3.94
N SER A 239 2.70 -16.87 4.98
CA SER A 239 2.95 -15.42 5.06
C SER A 239 4.43 -15.15 5.35
N LEU A 240 5.12 -14.53 4.39
CA LEU A 240 6.53 -14.15 4.49
C LEU A 240 6.63 -12.65 4.78
N LYS A 241 6.92 -12.29 6.03
CA LYS A 241 7.12 -10.89 6.42
C LYS A 241 8.42 -10.34 5.85
N TRP A 242 8.44 -9.06 5.49
CA TRP A 242 9.64 -8.40 4.95
C TRP A 242 10.89 -8.58 5.81
N ILE A 243 10.75 -8.53 7.14
CA ILE A 243 11.86 -8.71 8.09
C ILE A 243 12.60 -10.06 7.95
N PHE A 244 11.92 -11.09 7.44
CA PHE A 244 12.50 -12.42 7.27
C PHE A 244 12.98 -12.67 5.83
N ILE A 245 12.78 -11.74 4.91
CA ILE A 245 13.22 -11.88 3.51
C ILE A 245 14.63 -11.32 3.38
N ARG A 246 15.59 -12.20 3.06
CA ARG A 246 16.99 -11.81 2.85
C ARG A 246 17.19 -11.20 1.47
N MET A 247 16.62 -11.84 0.45
CA MET A 247 16.87 -11.49 -0.94
C MET A 247 15.70 -11.91 -1.81
N ILE A 248 15.40 -11.08 -2.81
CA ILE A 248 14.44 -11.37 -3.87
C ILE A 248 15.19 -11.24 -5.18
N HIS A 249 15.03 -12.21 -6.07
CA HIS A 249 15.59 -12.16 -7.42
C HIS A 249 14.74 -12.98 -8.37
N TYR A 250 15.03 -12.90 -9.66
CA TYR A 250 14.35 -13.71 -10.66
C TYR A 250 15.29 -14.13 -11.78
N SER A 251 14.97 -15.25 -12.42
CA SER A 251 15.64 -15.74 -13.63
C SER A 251 14.59 -16.24 -14.60
N CYS A 252 14.50 -15.62 -15.77
CA CYS A 252 13.48 -15.91 -16.79
C CYS A 252 12.05 -15.89 -16.19
N ARG A 253 11.41 -17.06 -16.08
CA ARG A 253 10.06 -17.22 -15.51
C ARG A 253 10.06 -17.58 -14.03
N LYS A 254 11.22 -17.83 -13.44
CA LYS A 254 11.40 -18.25 -12.05
C LYS A 254 11.58 -17.02 -11.16
N PHE A 255 10.69 -16.82 -10.20
CA PHE A 255 10.77 -15.80 -9.15
C PHE A 255 11.22 -16.48 -7.85
N ILE A 256 12.23 -15.93 -7.18
CA ILE A 256 12.91 -16.60 -6.07
C ILE A 256 12.99 -15.66 -4.87
N ILE A 257 12.54 -16.16 -3.71
CA ILE A 257 12.63 -15.49 -2.42
C ILE A 257 13.53 -16.32 -1.51
N LYS A 258 14.61 -15.71 -1.01
CA LYS A 258 15.48 -16.33 0.01
C LYS A 258 15.14 -15.74 1.37
N THR A 259 14.91 -16.60 2.37
CA THR A 259 14.57 -16.16 3.73
C THR A 259 15.76 -16.28 4.68
N MET A 260 15.67 -15.58 5.80
CA MET A 260 16.60 -15.71 6.93
C MET A 260 16.22 -16.87 7.87
N LEU A 261 15.10 -17.56 7.61
CA LEU A 261 14.57 -18.61 8.49
C LEU A 261 15.29 -19.94 8.22
N THR A 262 15.51 -20.71 9.28
CA THR A 262 16.27 -21.97 9.23
C THR A 262 15.51 -23.12 8.58
N GLN A 263 14.17 -23.10 8.59
CA GLN A 263 13.35 -24.22 8.08
C GLN A 263 13.24 -24.26 6.56
N ILE A 264 13.03 -23.10 5.90
CA ILE A 264 12.91 -23.01 4.43
C ILE A 264 13.74 -21.82 3.96
N MET A 265 14.90 -22.12 3.39
CA MET A 265 15.84 -21.09 2.94
C MET A 265 15.42 -20.42 1.63
N GLU A 266 14.64 -21.10 0.78
CA GLU A 266 14.28 -20.62 -0.56
C GLU A 266 12.86 -21.01 -0.97
N TYR A 267 12.10 -20.03 -1.45
CA TYR A 267 10.82 -20.22 -2.15
C TYR A 267 11.01 -19.90 -3.63
N SER A 268 10.60 -20.84 -4.49
CA SER A 268 10.74 -20.74 -5.94
C SER A 268 9.38 -20.83 -6.63
N PHE A 269 9.00 -19.79 -7.37
CA PHE A 269 7.71 -19.67 -8.05
C PHE A 269 7.90 -19.59 -9.57
N TYR A 270 7.08 -20.32 -10.32
CA TYR A 270 7.11 -20.32 -11.79
C TYR A 270 5.94 -19.54 -12.37
N MET A 271 6.25 -18.36 -12.89
CA MET A 271 5.28 -17.45 -13.50
C MET A 271 4.96 -17.84 -14.95
N LYS A 272 3.81 -17.39 -15.45
CA LYS A 272 3.40 -17.65 -16.85
C LYS A 272 4.35 -17.05 -17.89
N SER A 273 4.95 -15.88 -17.59
CA SER A 273 5.83 -15.17 -18.53
C SER A 273 6.90 -14.33 -17.80
N LEU A 274 8.01 -14.03 -18.47
CA LEU A 274 9.05 -13.11 -17.98
C LEU A 274 8.48 -11.72 -17.64
N ARG A 275 7.48 -11.25 -18.40
CA ARG A 275 6.80 -9.98 -18.13
C ARG A 275 6.15 -9.97 -16.76
N LEU A 276 5.43 -11.05 -16.42
CA LEU A 276 4.77 -11.19 -15.12
C LEU A 276 5.81 -11.33 -14.00
N THR A 277 6.88 -12.10 -14.22
CA THR A 277 8.00 -12.24 -13.29
C THR A 277 8.64 -10.88 -12.96
N ARG A 278 8.90 -10.06 -13.98
CA ARG A 278 9.43 -8.70 -13.81
C ARG A 278 8.46 -7.82 -13.03
N GLN A 279 7.17 -7.89 -13.32
CA GLN A 279 6.15 -7.11 -12.62
C GLN A 279 6.08 -7.48 -11.13
N VAL A 280 6.03 -8.77 -10.80
CA VAL A 280 6.05 -9.24 -9.40
C VAL A 280 7.30 -8.75 -8.68
N PHE A 281 8.46 -8.88 -9.33
CA PHE A 281 9.73 -8.40 -8.78
C PHE A 281 9.72 -6.89 -8.52
N GLU A 282 9.29 -6.07 -9.49
CA GLU A 282 9.18 -4.62 -9.35
C GLU A 282 8.22 -4.21 -8.21
N PHE A 283 7.12 -4.95 -8.01
CA PHE A 283 6.20 -4.75 -6.89
C PHE A 283 6.84 -5.12 -5.55
N ALA A 284 7.49 -6.28 -5.47
CA ALA A 284 8.13 -6.76 -4.24
C ALA A 284 9.27 -5.82 -3.80
N VAL A 285 10.10 -5.37 -4.73
CA VAL A 285 11.17 -4.39 -4.47
C VAL A 285 10.57 -3.07 -3.98
N GLY A 286 9.50 -2.57 -4.62
CA GLY A 286 8.86 -1.32 -4.22
C GLY A 286 8.31 -1.36 -2.78
N TYR A 287 7.59 -2.42 -2.42
CA TYR A 287 7.10 -2.60 -1.05
C TYR A 287 8.23 -2.81 -0.04
N HIS A 288 9.27 -3.57 -0.39
CA HIS A 288 10.43 -3.75 0.48
C HIS A 288 11.18 -2.41 0.70
N HIS A 289 11.33 -1.58 -0.33
CA HIS A 289 11.90 -0.23 -0.19
C HIS A 289 11.07 0.64 0.76
N LEU A 290 9.74 0.59 0.65
CA LEU A 290 8.86 1.31 1.57
C LEU A 290 9.02 0.80 3.02
N TYR A 291 9.08 -0.51 3.21
CA TYR A 291 9.35 -1.15 4.51
C TYR A 291 10.70 -0.73 5.12
N LEU A 292 11.75 -0.62 4.31
CA LEU A 292 13.06 -0.13 4.76
C LEU A 292 13.03 1.35 5.08
N ARG A 293 12.34 2.16 4.27
CA ARG A 293 12.21 3.61 4.50
C ARG A 293 11.55 3.88 5.85
N THR A 294 10.45 3.21 6.15
CA THR A 294 9.70 3.41 7.40
C THR A 294 10.54 3.06 8.63
N ARG A 295 11.43 2.07 8.53
CA ARG A 295 12.32 1.66 9.63
C ARG A 295 13.63 2.45 9.70
N SER A 296 14.10 2.95 8.55
CA SER A 296 15.29 3.81 8.48
C SER A 296 14.99 5.22 8.95
N SER A 297 13.74 5.70 8.88
CA SER A 297 13.32 6.99 9.45
C SER A 297 13.44 7.07 10.98
N ALA A 298 13.69 5.97 11.70
CA ALA A 298 14.18 6.03 13.08
C ALA A 298 15.66 6.51 13.17
N ALA A 299 16.35 6.66 12.04
CA ALA A 299 17.77 7.05 11.91
C ALA A 299 18.03 8.14 10.83
N HIS A 300 17.01 8.63 10.12
CA HIS A 300 17.19 9.41 8.88
C HIS A 300 16.92 10.92 8.97
N GLU A 301 16.95 11.53 10.17
CA GLU A 301 16.95 13.00 10.31
C GLU A 301 18.30 13.65 9.93
N VAL A 302 19.39 12.89 9.75
CA VAL A 302 20.74 13.46 9.66
C VAL A 302 21.28 13.65 8.23
N TYR A 303 20.70 13.05 7.18
CA TYR A 303 21.36 12.99 5.86
C TYR A 303 20.77 13.89 4.75
N PHE A 304 19.64 14.57 4.97
CA PHE A 304 18.99 15.37 3.91
C PHE A 304 19.16 16.89 4.05
N SER A 305 19.77 17.39 5.12
CA SER A 305 20.07 18.81 5.30
C SER A 305 21.40 19.27 4.67
N THR A 306 22.21 18.36 4.12
CA THR A 306 23.46 18.72 3.42
C THR A 306 23.68 17.85 2.19
N SER A 307 23.10 18.23 1.04
CA SER A 307 23.82 18.29 -0.23
C SER A 307 22.86 18.67 -1.35
N THR A 308 22.80 19.96 -1.65
CA THR A 308 22.46 20.43 -2.99
C THR A 308 23.60 20.05 -3.93
N LYS A 309 23.23 19.57 -5.12
CA LYS A 309 24.06 19.30 -6.32
C LYS A 309 24.60 17.87 -6.46
N GLY A 310 24.06 17.20 -7.49
CA GLY A 310 24.73 16.14 -8.24
C GLY A 310 24.61 14.74 -7.65
N ASN A 311 23.73 13.91 -8.23
CA ASN A 311 23.98 12.50 -8.62
C ASN A 311 22.67 11.76 -8.88
N ASP A 312 22.15 11.89 -10.11
CA ASP A 312 20.98 11.17 -10.62
C ASP A 312 21.27 9.70 -11.03
N GLU A 313 22.52 9.22 -10.89
CA GLU A 313 22.91 7.83 -11.22
C GLU A 313 22.76 6.85 -10.03
N LYS A 314 22.56 7.35 -8.81
CA LYS A 314 22.44 6.50 -7.60
C LYS A 314 21.14 5.71 -7.48
N PHE A 315 20.12 5.98 -8.30
CA PHE A 315 18.83 5.30 -8.17
C PHE A 315 18.88 3.81 -8.58
N ASN A 316 19.82 3.42 -9.45
CA ASN A 316 20.04 2.03 -9.85
C ASN A 316 21.19 1.34 -9.09
N GLU A 317 22.21 2.07 -8.65
CA GLU A 317 23.36 1.47 -7.95
C GLU A 317 23.05 1.11 -6.49
N ILE A 318 22.16 1.86 -5.83
CA ILE A 318 21.72 1.53 -4.46
C ILE A 318 20.98 0.17 -4.44
N THR A 319 20.29 -0.18 -5.53
CA THR A 319 19.55 -1.45 -5.64
C THR A 319 20.46 -2.67 -5.69
N GLU A 320 21.69 -2.54 -6.20
CA GLU A 320 22.70 -3.61 -6.14
C GLU A 320 23.61 -3.52 -4.91
N HIS A 321 23.97 -2.31 -4.45
CA HIS A 321 24.90 -2.15 -3.32
C HIS A 321 24.29 -2.48 -1.95
N VAL A 322 22.98 -2.28 -1.76
CA VAL A 322 22.30 -2.72 -0.52
C VAL A 322 22.28 -4.24 -0.40
N CYS A 323 22.33 -4.97 -1.52
CA CYS A 323 22.48 -6.43 -1.52
C CYS A 323 23.93 -6.92 -1.41
N LYS A 324 24.93 -6.04 -1.48
CA LYS A 324 26.37 -6.40 -1.46
C LYS A 324 27.09 -5.97 -0.16
N ASN A 325 26.53 -5.05 0.63
CA ASN A 325 27.14 -4.58 1.87
C ASN A 325 26.58 -5.31 3.11
N ASP A 326 27.22 -6.42 3.48
CA ASP A 326 26.98 -7.27 4.67
C ASP A 326 27.30 -6.59 6.04
N THR A 327 27.30 -5.26 6.13
CA THR A 327 27.80 -4.54 7.32
C THR A 327 26.74 -3.80 8.16
N PHE A 328 25.47 -3.75 7.74
CA PHE A 328 24.44 -3.01 8.48
C PHE A 328 23.56 -3.82 9.45
N LEU A 329 23.86 -5.11 9.67
CA LEU A 329 23.23 -5.93 10.72
C LEU A 329 24.28 -6.62 11.59
N LYS A 330 25.18 -5.84 12.21
CA LYS A 330 25.85 -6.27 13.44
C LYS A 330 25.27 -5.50 14.61
N VAL A 331 24.16 -6.00 15.15
CA VAL A 331 23.75 -5.67 16.52
C VAL A 331 24.87 -6.18 17.43
N LYS A 332 25.60 -5.26 18.07
CA LYS A 332 26.58 -5.62 19.11
C LYS A 332 25.81 -6.30 20.25
N PRO A 333 26.30 -7.43 20.79
CA PRO A 333 25.70 -8.00 21.99
C PRO A 333 25.89 -7.01 23.14
N GLU A 334 24.78 -6.58 23.75
CA GLU A 334 24.81 -5.77 24.96
C GLU A 334 25.57 -6.48 26.08
N ARG A 335 26.23 -5.66 26.90
CA ARG A 335 27.06 -6.05 28.04
C ARG A 335 26.27 -6.97 28.97
N LYS A 336 26.93 -8.06 29.40
CA LYS A 336 26.46 -9.01 30.42
C LYS A 336 25.91 -8.28 31.65
N LEU A 337 24.59 -8.30 31.82
CA LEU A 337 23.96 -8.08 33.12
C LEU A 337 24.26 -9.29 34.02
N SER A 338 24.96 -9.03 35.11
CA SER A 338 25.29 -9.99 36.16
C SER A 338 24.02 -10.64 36.71
N ARG A 339 23.94 -11.98 36.62
CA ARG A 339 22.91 -12.78 37.31
C ARG A 339 23.07 -12.61 38.83
N ARG A 340 22.09 -11.99 39.49
CA ARG A 340 21.76 -12.31 40.89
C ARG A 340 20.51 -13.19 40.84
N PHE A 341 20.62 -14.39 41.38
CA PHE A 341 19.46 -15.27 41.60
C PHE A 341 18.75 -14.77 42.87
N ALA A 342 17.45 -14.51 42.78
CA ALA A 342 16.62 -14.24 43.95
C ALA A 342 16.50 -15.53 44.79
N THR A 343 16.79 -15.44 46.07
CA THR A 343 16.61 -16.54 47.04
C THR A 343 15.21 -16.49 47.65
N LYS A 344 14.78 -17.63 48.20
CA LYS A 344 13.43 -17.95 48.71
C LYS A 344 12.87 -17.03 49.83
N HIS A 345 13.54 -15.92 50.15
CA HIS A 345 13.15 -14.95 51.18
C HIS A 345 12.56 -13.64 50.63
N ASP A 346 12.49 -13.48 49.29
CA ASP A 346 12.04 -12.22 48.65
C ASP A 346 10.61 -12.29 48.06
N LEU A 347 9.79 -13.25 48.47
CA LEU A 347 8.37 -13.33 48.07
C LEU A 347 7.46 -12.89 49.23
N PRO A 348 6.47 -12.01 49.01
CA PRO A 348 5.51 -11.64 50.04
C PRO A 348 4.60 -12.82 50.39
N ASP A 349 4.33 -13.02 51.68
CA ASP A 349 3.42 -14.05 52.20
C ASP A 349 2.01 -13.88 51.61
N VAL A 350 1.55 -14.90 50.89
CA VAL A 350 0.18 -15.03 50.42
C VAL A 350 -0.65 -15.57 51.58
N LYS A 351 -1.68 -14.82 52.00
CA LYS A 351 -2.61 -15.23 53.05
C LYS A 351 -3.42 -16.46 52.63
N GLU A 352 -3.63 -17.35 53.59
CA GLU A 352 -4.15 -18.72 53.53
C GLU A 352 -5.65 -18.86 53.17
N GLU A 353 -6.24 -17.93 52.40
CA GLU A 353 -7.68 -17.96 52.06
C GLU A 353 -7.99 -18.33 50.59
N GLU A 354 -7.01 -18.41 49.69
CA GLU A 354 -7.27 -18.74 48.26
C GLU A 354 -7.04 -20.23 47.87
N GLU A 355 -6.47 -21.06 48.75
CA GLU A 355 -6.25 -22.49 48.43
C GLU A 355 -7.50 -23.38 48.52
N ASN A 356 -8.61 -22.90 49.10
CA ASN A 356 -9.84 -23.70 49.25
C ASN A 356 -10.86 -23.57 48.10
N LEU A 357 -10.59 -22.79 47.06
CA LEU A 357 -11.52 -22.58 45.93
C LEU A 357 -11.21 -23.40 44.67
N ILE A 358 -10.18 -24.26 44.67
CA ILE A 358 -9.80 -25.09 43.52
C ILE A 358 -10.07 -26.59 43.77
N LYS A 359 -10.79 -26.95 44.84
CA LYS A 359 -11.14 -28.36 45.14
C LYS A 359 -12.63 -28.65 45.29
N GLN A 360 -13.52 -27.95 44.57
CA GLN A 360 -14.90 -28.41 44.33
C GLN A 360 -15.26 -28.36 42.86
#